data_AF-A0A382Z5F5-F1
#
_entry.id   AF-A0A382Z5F5-F1
#
_cell.length_a   1.000
_cell.length_b   1.000
_cell.length_c   1.000
_cell.angle_alpha   90.00
_cell.angle_beta   90.00
_cell.angle_gamma   90.00
#
_symmetry.space_group_name_H-M   'P 1'
#
loop_
_entity.id
_entity.type
_entity.pdbx_description
1 polymer ?
#
loop_
_entity_poly.entity_id
_entity_poly.type
_entity_poly.pdbx_seq_one_letter_code
_entity_poly.pdbx_strand_id
1 'polypeptide(L)'
;ELTGDSANYDTDSRHTILEIQVDLDLPGFEDTDNGEETGIALPYVVSIDKSSRTILSIRRNWYEDDELKIKREHFVHYQYMPGLGFYGFGLIHMIGGLAKSATSLLRQLVDAGTLSNLPGGLKARGLRIKGDDTPIMPGEFRDVDVPGGTIRDNISFLPYKEPSNVLYQMMGDIVEEGRRFASAADVKVADMNSEAPVGTTLAILERQMKVMSAVQARMHASMRKELRILSGIVHDFGPTEYPYELVDGEVTQEDFDDR
;
A
#
# COMPACT_ATOMS: atom_id res chain seq x y z
N GLU A 1 27.14 0.59 -8.95
CA GLU A 1 27.07 1.82 -8.12
C GLU A 1 27.07 3.02 -9.04
N LEU A 2 25.95 3.72 -9.09
CA LEU A 2 25.73 4.91 -9.92
C LEU A 2 24.74 5.79 -9.14
N THR A 3 25.17 6.22 -7.97
CA THR A 3 24.52 7.29 -7.19
C THR A 3 25.26 8.56 -7.54
N GLY A 4 24.75 9.27 -8.56
CA GLY A 4 25.15 10.63 -8.85
C GLY A 4 24.51 11.58 -7.85
N ASP A 5 25.04 11.60 -6.63
CA ASP A 5 24.74 12.66 -5.66
C ASP A 5 26.05 13.34 -5.27
N SER A 6 26.48 14.28 -6.12
CA SER A 6 27.49 15.25 -5.72
C SER A 6 26.83 16.18 -4.70
N ALA A 7 27.25 16.06 -3.45
CA ALA A 7 26.86 16.99 -2.39
C ALA A 7 27.32 18.41 -2.75
N ASN A 8 26.46 19.17 -3.41
CA ASN A 8 26.60 20.61 -3.49
C ASN A 8 26.29 21.17 -2.10
N TYR A 9 27.32 21.66 -1.42
CA TYR A 9 27.24 22.55 -0.27
C TYR A 9 26.71 23.93 -0.69
N ASP A 10 25.56 23.95 -1.35
CA ASP A 10 24.74 25.15 -1.36
C ASP A 10 23.81 25.00 -0.16
N THR A 11 23.86 25.96 0.76
CA THR A 11 23.01 26.08 1.94
C THR A 11 21.62 25.52 1.64
N ASP A 12 21.26 24.38 2.23
CA ASP A 12 19.98 23.74 1.99
C ASP A 12 18.87 24.65 2.55
N SER A 13 18.41 25.58 1.71
CA SER A 13 17.42 26.61 2.02
C SER A 13 15.99 26.07 1.98
N ARG A 14 15.82 24.75 2.09
CA ARG A 14 14.50 24.11 2.09
C ARG A 14 13.86 24.30 3.46
N HIS A 15 12.98 25.29 3.56
CA HIS A 15 12.09 25.45 4.70
C HIS A 15 10.92 24.46 4.60
N THR A 16 10.64 23.76 5.71
CA THR A 16 9.46 22.90 5.80
C THR A 16 8.35 23.66 6.53
N ILE A 17 7.30 24.02 5.80
CA ILE A 17 6.14 24.69 6.37
C ILE A 17 5.11 23.62 6.76
N LEU A 18 4.64 23.69 8.00
CA LEU A 18 3.55 22.86 8.51
C LEU A 18 2.27 23.67 8.46
N GLU A 19 1.27 23.16 7.77
CA GLU A 19 -0.09 23.70 7.79
C GLU A 19 -0.95 22.85 8.72
N ILE A 20 -1.50 23.49 9.76
CA ILE A 20 -2.21 22.82 10.84
C ILE A 20 -3.62 23.40 10.92
N GLN A 21 -4.63 22.54 10.74
CA GLN A 21 -6.03 22.90 10.92
C GLN A 21 -6.46 22.54 12.34
N VAL A 22 -6.66 23.56 13.20
CA VAL A 22 -6.94 23.40 14.63
C VAL A 22 -8.01 24.38 15.07
N ASP A 23 -8.78 23.97 16.09
CA ASP A 23 -9.73 24.86 16.74
C ASP A 23 -8.97 25.65 17.81
N LEU A 24 -8.96 26.98 17.69
CA LEU A 24 -8.24 27.89 18.56
C LEU A 24 -9.16 28.99 19.08
N ASP A 25 -8.96 29.34 20.34
CA ASP A 25 -9.50 30.54 20.94
C ASP A 25 -8.40 31.60 20.95
N LEU A 26 -8.55 32.66 20.15
CA LEU A 26 -7.53 33.68 19.94
C LEU A 26 -7.93 34.97 20.66
N PRO A 27 -7.03 35.56 21.48
CA PRO A 27 -7.36 36.76 22.23
C PRO A 27 -7.69 37.93 21.28
N GLY A 28 -8.87 38.52 21.43
CA GLY A 28 -9.39 39.59 20.57
C GLY A 28 -10.15 39.11 19.32
N PHE A 29 -10.28 37.79 19.13
CA PHE A 29 -11.12 37.15 18.13
C PHE A 29 -11.99 36.06 18.75
N GLU A 30 -12.31 36.18 20.04
CA GLU A 30 -13.20 35.26 20.75
C GLU A 30 -14.58 35.23 20.09
N ASP A 31 -15.23 34.07 20.18
CA ASP A 31 -16.63 33.94 19.84
C ASP A 31 -17.50 34.64 20.88
N THR A 32 -18.36 35.56 20.44
CA THR A 32 -19.28 36.31 21.31
C THR A 32 -20.71 35.99 20.94
N ASP A 33 -21.50 35.55 21.91
CA ASP A 33 -22.95 35.43 21.79
C ASP A 33 -23.60 36.44 22.74
N ASN A 34 -24.49 37.29 22.21
CA ASN A 34 -25.16 38.35 22.96
C ASN A 34 -24.23 39.29 23.78
N GLY A 35 -22.97 39.44 23.34
CA GLY A 35 -21.97 40.29 24.00
C GLY A 35 -21.20 39.63 25.14
N GLU A 36 -21.42 38.33 25.38
CA GLU A 36 -20.62 37.52 26.31
C GLU A 36 -19.70 36.57 25.52
N GLU A 37 -18.46 36.43 25.97
CA GLU A 37 -17.50 35.47 25.41
C GLU A 37 -17.99 34.04 25.70
N THR A 38 -18.21 33.25 24.65
CA THR A 38 -18.70 31.87 24.78
C THR A 38 -17.57 30.90 25.14
N GLY A 39 -16.31 31.30 24.93
CA GLY A 39 -15.12 30.46 25.12
C GLY A 39 -15.03 29.30 24.12
N ILE A 40 -15.76 29.38 23.00
CA ILE A 40 -15.74 28.36 21.96
C ILE A 40 -14.51 28.55 21.08
N ALA A 41 -13.70 27.50 20.94
CA ALA A 41 -12.58 27.49 20.01
C ALA A 41 -13.09 27.43 18.56
N LEU A 42 -12.66 28.40 17.73
CA LEU A 42 -13.07 28.51 16.33
C LEU A 42 -12.06 27.83 15.38
N PRO A 43 -12.49 27.36 14.20
CA PRO A 43 -11.60 26.58 13.33
C PRO A 43 -10.63 27.49 12.55
N TYR A 44 -9.33 27.40 12.84
CA TYR A 44 -8.28 28.16 12.15
C TYR A 44 -7.33 27.25 11.38
N VAL A 45 -6.69 27.80 10.34
CA VAL A 45 -5.52 27.20 9.71
C VAL A 45 -4.28 28.02 10.04
N VAL A 46 -3.32 27.37 10.67
CA VAL A 46 -2.07 27.99 11.12
C VAL A 46 -0.91 27.41 10.32
N SER A 47 -0.10 28.29 9.71
CA SER A 47 1.13 27.91 9.02
C SER A 47 2.34 28.22 9.90
N ILE A 48 3.18 27.22 10.17
CA ILE A 48 4.36 27.32 11.03
C ILE A 48 5.59 26.83 10.26
N ASP A 49 6.69 27.57 10.32
CA ASP A 49 7.97 27.03 9.85
C ASP A 49 8.52 26.04 10.89
N LYS A 50 8.74 24.79 10.47
CA LYS A 50 9.18 23.71 11.36
C LYS A 50 10.53 24.01 12.02
N SER A 51 11.43 24.67 11.30
CA SER A 51 12.80 24.93 11.76
C SER A 51 12.84 26.04 12.81
N SER A 52 12.24 27.20 12.51
CA SER A 52 12.24 28.34 13.43
C SER A 52 11.11 28.32 14.47
N ARG A 53 10.08 27.48 14.27
CA ARG A 53 8.81 27.50 15.03
C ARG A 53 8.08 28.84 14.98
N THR A 54 8.41 29.67 13.99
CA THR A 54 7.76 30.96 13.78
C THR A 54 6.41 30.73 13.11
N ILE A 55 5.36 31.36 13.64
CA ILE A 55 4.05 31.40 13.00
C ILE A 55 4.15 32.35 11.81
N LEU A 56 3.86 31.84 10.61
CA LEU A 56 3.91 32.60 9.36
C LEU A 56 2.55 33.21 9.04
N SER A 57 1.46 32.49 9.27
CA SER A 57 0.11 32.96 9.02
C SER A 57 -0.92 32.23 9.88
N ILE A 58 -2.02 32.94 10.19
CA ILE A 58 -3.23 32.42 10.82
C ILE A 58 -4.39 32.88 9.94
N ARG A 59 -5.20 31.94 9.44
CA ARG A 59 -6.37 32.23 8.61
C ARG A 59 -7.62 31.53 9.14
N ARG A 60 -8.78 32.18 9.00
CA ARG A 60 -10.09 31.61 9.36
C ARG A 60 -10.43 30.44 8.43
N ASN A 61 -11.01 29.37 8.96
CA ASN A 61 -11.40 28.18 8.20
C ASN A 61 -12.92 28.00 8.08
N TRP A 62 -13.65 29.10 7.96
CA TRP A 62 -15.11 29.17 7.77
C TRP A 62 -15.45 30.35 6.84
N TYR A 63 -16.66 30.38 6.29
CA TYR A 63 -17.13 31.51 5.46
C TYR A 63 -17.48 32.72 6.32
N GLU A 64 -17.27 33.94 5.83
CA GLU A 64 -17.53 35.16 6.61
C GLU A 64 -19.02 35.30 6.99
N ASP A 65 -19.92 34.79 6.15
CA ASP A 65 -21.37 34.85 6.33
C ASP A 65 -21.95 33.64 7.11
N ASP A 66 -21.10 32.71 7.56
CA ASP A 66 -21.55 31.51 8.31
C ASP A 66 -21.68 31.81 9.81
N GLU A 67 -22.93 31.97 10.28
CA GLU A 67 -23.26 32.18 11.69
C GLU A 67 -22.78 31.04 12.60
N LEU A 68 -22.78 29.79 12.10
CA LEU A 68 -22.38 28.61 12.86
C LEU A 68 -20.87 28.36 12.80
N LYS A 69 -20.13 29.14 11.99
CA LYS A 69 -18.67 29.08 11.85
C LYS A 69 -18.17 27.65 11.62
N ILE A 70 -18.83 26.93 10.73
CA ILE A 70 -18.57 25.50 10.49
C ILE A 70 -17.22 25.35 9.80
N LYS A 71 -16.42 24.40 10.30
CA LYS A 71 -15.12 24.09 9.76
C LYS A 71 -15.22 23.62 8.30
N ARG A 72 -14.44 24.24 7.42
CA ARG A 72 -14.24 23.79 6.03
C ARG A 72 -13.27 22.61 5.96
N GLU A 73 -13.77 21.46 5.53
CA GLU A 73 -12.98 20.26 5.26
C GLU A 73 -12.26 20.42 3.91
N HIS A 74 -10.93 20.38 3.93
CA HIS A 74 -10.11 20.51 2.71
C HIS A 74 -9.55 19.17 2.22
N PHE A 75 -9.67 18.12 3.05
CA PHE A 75 -9.05 16.83 2.79
C PHE A 75 -10.09 15.73 2.98
N VAL A 76 -10.02 14.73 2.11
CA VAL A 76 -10.88 13.54 2.22
C VAL A 76 -10.02 12.31 2.47
N HIS A 77 -10.34 11.61 3.54
CA HIS A 77 -9.68 10.35 3.87
C HIS A 77 -10.38 9.19 3.18
N TYR A 78 -9.66 8.54 2.27
CA TYR A 78 -10.04 7.28 1.66
C TYR A 78 -9.54 6.11 2.51
N GLN A 79 -10.47 5.50 3.23
CA GLN A 79 -10.18 4.38 4.12
C GLN A 79 -10.74 3.10 3.54
N TYR A 80 -9.89 2.09 3.33
CA TYR A 80 -10.33 0.75 2.93
C TYR A 80 -10.96 0.01 4.12
N MET A 81 -10.29 -0.04 5.27
CA MET A 81 -10.82 -0.60 6.52
C MET A 81 -10.52 0.31 7.72
N PRO A 82 -11.46 0.51 8.66
CA PRO A 82 -11.21 1.27 9.89
C PRO A 82 -10.19 0.56 10.76
N GLY A 83 -9.19 1.32 11.23
CA GLY A 83 -8.13 0.85 12.12
C GLY A 83 -8.17 1.52 13.48
N LEU A 84 -7.33 1.03 14.40
CA LEU A 84 -7.08 1.68 15.69
C LEU A 84 -6.13 2.87 15.48
N GLY A 85 -6.65 3.98 14.96
CA GLY A 85 -5.86 5.18 14.71
C GLY A 85 -6.55 6.15 13.75
N PHE A 86 -5.91 7.28 13.50
CA PHE A 86 -6.38 8.28 12.53
C PHE A 86 -6.37 7.73 11.09
N TYR A 87 -5.34 6.94 10.74
CA TYR A 87 -5.23 6.31 9.43
C TYR A 87 -5.94 4.96 9.39
N GLY A 88 -6.54 4.66 8.24
CA GLY A 88 -7.12 3.36 7.96
C GLY A 88 -6.13 2.32 7.49
N PHE A 89 -6.56 1.06 7.49
CA PHE A 89 -5.81 -0.02 6.83
C PHE A 89 -6.20 -0.11 5.37
N GLY A 90 -5.22 0.11 4.48
CA GLY A 90 -5.30 -0.26 3.06
C GLY A 90 -5.23 -1.79 2.83
N LEU A 91 -5.65 -2.25 1.64
CA LEU A 91 -5.61 -3.66 1.24
C LEU A 91 -4.21 -4.30 1.40
N ILE A 92 -3.17 -3.56 1.02
CA ILE A 92 -1.77 -4.02 1.09
C ILE A 92 -1.32 -4.26 2.54
N HIS A 93 -1.80 -3.47 3.50
CA HIS A 93 -1.48 -3.69 4.91
C HIS A 93 -2.00 -5.03 5.41
N MET A 94 -3.12 -5.50 4.86
CA MET A 94 -3.74 -6.76 5.26
C MET A 94 -3.07 -7.97 4.61
N ILE A 95 -2.68 -7.87 3.33
CA ILE A 95 -2.10 -9.00 2.58
C ILE A 95 -0.56 -9.04 2.69
N GLY A 96 0.08 -7.92 3.04
CA GLY A 96 1.54 -7.79 3.00
C GLY A 96 2.28 -8.84 3.83
N GLY A 97 1.73 -9.24 4.98
CA GLY A 97 2.28 -10.32 5.80
C GLY A 97 2.28 -11.67 5.08
N LEU A 98 1.15 -12.04 4.46
CA LEU A 98 1.01 -13.27 3.69
C LEU A 98 1.92 -13.27 2.47
N ALA A 99 1.96 -12.17 1.72
CA ALA A 99 2.82 -12.02 0.54
C ALA A 99 4.31 -12.15 0.90
N LYS A 100 4.75 -11.54 2.01
CA LYS A 100 6.12 -11.65 2.49
C LYS A 100 6.48 -13.09 2.85
N SER A 101 5.59 -13.80 3.56
CA SER A 101 5.78 -15.20 3.94
C SER A 101 5.81 -16.13 2.73
N ALA A 102 4.87 -15.98 1.79
CA ALA A 102 4.84 -16.74 0.54
C ALA A 102 6.12 -16.54 -0.28
N THR A 103 6.59 -15.30 -0.39
CA THR A 103 7.84 -15.00 -1.11
C THR A 103 9.05 -15.63 -0.42
N SER A 104 9.09 -15.66 0.92
CA SER A 104 10.15 -16.33 1.67
C SER A 104 10.16 -17.83 1.42
N LEU A 105 8.99 -18.48 1.45
CA LEU A 105 8.86 -19.91 1.19
C LEU A 105 9.26 -20.25 -0.25
N LEU A 106 8.82 -19.45 -1.21
CA LEU A 106 9.17 -19.61 -2.62
C LEU A 106 10.69 -19.58 -2.82
N ARG A 107 11.39 -18.61 -2.21
CA ARG A 107 12.86 -18.55 -2.28
C ARG A 107 13.51 -19.80 -1.69
N GLN A 108 13.08 -20.23 -0.51
CA GLN A 108 13.62 -21.43 0.14
C GLN A 108 13.43 -22.70 -0.71
N LEU A 109 12.26 -22.84 -1.36
CA LEU A 109 11.96 -23.98 -2.23
C LEU A 109 12.82 -23.95 -3.50
N VAL A 110 12.97 -22.79 -4.13
CA VAL A 110 13.82 -22.62 -5.31
C VAL A 110 15.28 -22.91 -4.96
N ASP A 111 15.79 -22.33 -3.87
CA ASP A 111 17.17 -22.54 -3.43
C ASP A 111 17.44 -24.01 -3.08
N ALA A 112 16.51 -24.68 -2.38
CA ALA A 112 16.60 -26.11 -2.12
C ALA A 112 16.61 -26.94 -3.40
N GLY A 113 15.81 -26.56 -4.41
CA GLY A 113 15.78 -27.22 -5.71
C GLY A 113 17.09 -27.06 -6.47
N THR A 114 17.65 -25.85 -6.51
CA THR A 114 18.94 -25.58 -7.14
C THR A 114 20.08 -26.34 -6.45
N LEU A 115 20.14 -26.33 -5.12
CA LEU A 115 21.20 -27.01 -4.36
C LEU A 115 21.08 -28.54 -4.44
N SER A 116 19.87 -29.08 -4.55
CA SER A 116 19.65 -30.52 -4.77
C SER A 116 20.06 -30.97 -6.17
N ASN A 117 19.80 -30.14 -7.19
CA ASN A 117 20.15 -30.45 -8.59
C ASN A 117 21.64 -30.23 -8.89
N LEU A 118 22.29 -29.30 -8.19
CA LEU A 118 23.70 -28.96 -8.33
C LEU A 118 24.41 -29.09 -6.99
N PRO A 119 24.61 -30.33 -6.48
CA PRO A 119 25.19 -30.54 -5.17
C PRO A 119 26.66 -30.13 -5.14
N GLY A 120 26.96 -29.13 -4.32
CA GLY A 120 28.33 -28.83 -3.89
C GLY A 120 28.90 -29.89 -2.95
N GLY A 121 30.23 -29.91 -2.82
CA GLY A 121 30.93 -30.84 -1.94
C GLY A 121 32.32 -30.35 -1.53
N LEU A 122 32.89 -31.04 -0.56
CA LEU A 122 34.25 -30.85 -0.08
C LEU A 122 35.18 -31.83 -0.81
N LYS A 123 36.32 -31.31 -1.27
CA LYS A 123 37.35 -32.06 -1.96
C LYS A 123 38.57 -32.21 -1.06
N ALA A 124 39.04 -33.43 -0.84
CA ALA A 124 40.25 -33.68 -0.07
C ALA A 124 41.48 -33.08 -0.76
N ARG A 125 42.41 -32.49 0.02
CA ARG A 125 43.62 -31.81 -0.51
C ARG A 125 44.52 -32.74 -1.35
N GLY A 126 44.44 -34.06 -1.11
CA GLY A 126 45.16 -35.08 -1.86
C GLY A 126 44.59 -35.37 -3.25
N LEU A 127 43.33 -35.03 -3.52
CA LEU A 127 42.69 -35.29 -4.81
C LEU A 127 43.15 -34.25 -5.84
N ARG A 128 44.00 -34.66 -6.79
CA ARG A 128 44.43 -33.78 -7.89
C ARG A 128 43.71 -34.20 -9.17
N ILE A 129 42.90 -33.30 -9.71
CA ILE A 129 42.30 -33.50 -11.03
C ILE A 129 43.37 -33.05 -12.02
N LYS A 130 43.78 -33.93 -12.93
CA LYS A 130 44.82 -33.64 -13.92
C LYS A 130 44.12 -33.14 -15.20
N GLY A 131 44.48 -31.95 -15.68
CA GLY A 131 43.93 -31.36 -16.91
C GLY A 131 43.28 -29.99 -16.71
N ASP A 132 42.75 -29.44 -17.80
CA ASP A 132 42.12 -28.12 -17.91
C ASP A 132 40.84 -27.99 -17.05
N ASP A 133 40.41 -26.78 -16.68
CA ASP A 133 39.19 -26.55 -15.86
C ASP A 133 37.89 -26.64 -16.68
N THR A 134 37.96 -27.21 -17.88
CA THR A 134 36.82 -27.38 -18.77
C THR A 134 35.80 -28.40 -18.22
N PRO A 135 34.49 -28.11 -18.38
CA PRO A 135 33.44 -29.06 -18.03
C PRO A 135 33.61 -30.39 -18.76
N ILE A 136 33.45 -31.51 -18.04
CA ILE A 136 33.52 -32.86 -18.62
C ILE A 136 32.32 -33.06 -19.55
N MET A 137 32.57 -33.40 -20.81
CA MET A 137 31.50 -33.67 -21.77
C MET A 137 30.91 -35.08 -21.57
N PRO A 138 29.65 -35.33 -21.97
CA PRO A 138 29.05 -36.67 -21.89
C PRO A 138 29.90 -37.72 -22.64
N GLY A 139 30.31 -38.78 -21.94
CA GLY A 139 31.15 -39.85 -22.50
C GLY A 139 32.66 -39.63 -22.39
N GLU A 140 33.10 -38.52 -21.81
CA GLU A 140 34.51 -38.21 -21.57
C GLU A 140 35.00 -38.76 -20.21
N PHE A 141 36.16 -39.42 -20.21
CA PHE A 141 36.81 -39.89 -18.99
C PHE A 141 38.01 -38.99 -18.67
N ARG A 142 38.11 -38.53 -17.42
CA ARG A 142 39.21 -37.70 -16.94
C ARG A 142 40.08 -38.48 -15.96
N ASP A 143 41.39 -38.36 -16.12
CA ASP A 143 42.33 -38.92 -15.16
C ASP A 143 42.32 -38.12 -13.84
N VAL A 144 42.20 -38.84 -12.73
CA VAL A 144 42.22 -38.28 -11.37
C VAL A 144 43.30 -39.00 -10.56
N ASP A 145 44.19 -38.21 -9.95
CA ASP A 145 45.26 -38.73 -9.09
C ASP A 145 44.78 -38.74 -7.63
N VAL A 146 44.74 -39.94 -7.04
CA VAL A 146 44.26 -40.20 -5.68
C VAL A 146 45.39 -40.88 -4.89
N PRO A 147 45.92 -40.26 -3.82
CA PRO A 147 46.97 -40.85 -2.98
C PRO A 147 46.37 -41.93 -2.06
N GLY A 148 45.99 -43.06 -2.67
CA GLY A 148 45.39 -44.22 -2.01
C GLY A 148 43.89 -44.06 -1.71
N GLY A 149 43.11 -45.11 -2.02
CA GLY A 149 41.66 -45.16 -1.77
C GLY A 149 40.81 -44.92 -3.02
N THR A 150 39.49 -44.80 -2.84
CA THR A 150 38.57 -44.54 -3.95
C THR A 150 38.32 -43.04 -4.14
N ILE A 151 37.94 -42.62 -5.35
CA ILE A 151 37.53 -41.22 -5.64
C ILE A 151 36.39 -40.78 -4.70
N ARG A 152 35.50 -41.72 -4.35
CA ARG A 152 34.33 -41.50 -3.49
C ARG A 152 34.71 -41.09 -2.07
N ASP A 153 35.83 -41.61 -1.55
CA ASP A 153 36.29 -41.29 -0.19
C ASP A 153 36.94 -39.89 -0.11
N ASN A 154 37.32 -39.34 -1.26
CA ASN A 154 38.00 -38.05 -1.38
C ASN A 154 37.05 -36.89 -1.75
N ILE A 155 35.78 -37.17 -2.07
CA ILE A 155 34.74 -36.19 -2.37
C ILE A 155 33.56 -36.42 -1.41
N SER A 156 33.29 -35.45 -0.54
CA SER A 156 32.11 -35.47 0.33
C SER A 156 31.08 -34.46 -0.15
N PHE A 157 29.89 -34.91 -0.53
CA PHE A 157 28.79 -34.00 -0.86
C PHE A 157 28.24 -33.34 0.40
N LEU A 158 27.84 -32.07 0.29
CA LEU A 158 27.11 -31.42 1.36
C LEU A 158 25.68 -32.00 1.42
N PRO A 159 25.12 -32.24 2.62
CA PRO A 159 23.79 -32.83 2.75
C PRO A 159 22.71 -31.78 2.45
N TYR A 160 22.47 -31.52 1.18
CA TYR A 160 21.31 -30.74 0.74
C TYR A 160 20.06 -31.62 0.75
N LYS A 161 18.94 -31.05 1.19
CA LYS A 161 17.64 -31.71 1.12
C LYS A 161 16.89 -31.20 -0.10
N GLU A 162 16.11 -32.08 -0.71
CA GLU A 162 15.15 -31.72 -1.75
C GLU A 162 14.12 -30.69 -1.23
N PRO A 163 13.48 -29.91 -2.12
CA PRO A 163 12.40 -29.01 -1.75
C PRO A 163 11.34 -29.72 -0.90
N SER A 164 11.03 -29.15 0.28
CA SER A 164 10.06 -29.76 1.18
C SER A 164 8.64 -29.63 0.63
N ASN A 165 7.96 -30.77 0.47
CA ASN A 165 6.55 -30.79 0.09
C ASN A 165 5.65 -30.09 1.13
N VAL A 166 6.03 -30.11 2.42
CA VAL A 166 5.30 -29.40 3.48
C VAL A 166 5.40 -27.89 3.30
N LEU A 167 6.57 -27.38 2.93
CA LEU A 167 6.76 -25.95 2.65
C LEU A 167 6.03 -25.52 1.38
N TYR A 168 5.97 -26.39 0.36
CA TYR A 168 5.18 -26.15 -0.85
C TYR A 168 3.67 -26.09 -0.53
N GLN A 169 3.16 -27.02 0.27
CA GLN A 169 1.77 -27.00 0.70
C GLN A 169 1.45 -25.74 1.52
N MET A 170 2.29 -25.39 2.50
CA MET A 170 2.12 -24.17 3.29
C MET A 170 2.18 -22.90 2.43
N MET A 171 3.05 -22.85 1.42
CA MET A 171 3.07 -21.75 0.44
C MET A 171 1.75 -21.68 -0.32
N GLY A 172 1.22 -22.82 -0.76
CA GLY A 172 -0.09 -22.92 -1.41
C GLY A 172 -1.22 -22.39 -0.53
N ASP A 173 -1.28 -22.82 0.73
CA ASP A 173 -2.28 -22.40 1.70
C ASP A 173 -2.23 -20.88 1.94
N ILE A 174 -1.03 -20.31 2.11
CA ILE A 174 -0.82 -18.86 2.29
C ILE A 174 -1.29 -18.07 1.05
N VAL A 175 -0.99 -18.57 -0.15
CA VAL A 175 -1.42 -17.93 -1.40
C VAL A 175 -2.94 -18.02 -1.55
N GLU A 176 -3.54 -19.15 -1.19
CA GLU A 176 -5.00 -19.31 -1.24
C GLU A 176 -5.71 -18.40 -0.22
N GLU A 177 -5.22 -18.33 1.02
CA GLU A 177 -5.75 -17.41 2.04
C GLU A 177 -5.60 -15.95 1.60
N GLY A 178 -4.44 -15.58 1.04
CA GLY A 178 -4.20 -14.25 0.50
C GLY A 178 -5.15 -13.91 -0.64
N ARG A 179 -5.40 -14.86 -1.55
CA ARG A 179 -6.40 -14.70 -2.62
C ARG A 179 -7.79 -14.57 -2.04
N ARG A 180 -8.25 -15.45 -1.15
CA ARG A 180 -9.60 -15.38 -0.54
C ARG A 180 -9.86 -14.02 0.12
N PHE A 181 -8.84 -13.42 0.72
CA PHE A 181 -8.94 -12.08 1.29
C PHE A 181 -9.00 -10.97 0.22
N ALA A 182 -8.18 -11.05 -0.82
CA ALA A 182 -8.13 -10.06 -1.91
C ALA A 182 -9.30 -10.14 -2.88
N SER A 183 -9.75 -11.37 -3.17
CA SER A 183 -10.66 -11.75 -4.25
C SER A 183 -12.02 -12.14 -3.71
N ALA A 184 -12.56 -11.37 -2.76
CA ALA A 184 -13.99 -11.45 -2.44
C ALA A 184 -14.90 -11.06 -3.64
N ALA A 185 -14.31 -10.69 -4.80
CA ALA A 185 -14.97 -10.57 -6.11
C ALA A 185 -14.97 -11.87 -6.95
N ASP A 186 -13.99 -12.78 -6.75
CA ASP A 186 -13.98 -14.11 -7.39
C ASP A 186 -14.78 -15.08 -6.53
N VAL A 187 -16.03 -14.73 -6.20
CA VAL A 187 -16.94 -15.77 -5.75
C VAL A 187 -17.08 -16.71 -6.92
N LYS A 188 -16.45 -17.88 -6.83
CA LYS A 188 -16.58 -18.93 -7.83
C LYS A 188 -18.01 -19.46 -7.81
N VAL A 189 -18.92 -18.70 -8.41
CA VAL A 189 -20.30 -19.14 -8.69
C VAL A 189 -20.27 -20.45 -9.49
N ALA A 190 -19.20 -20.68 -10.26
CA ALA A 190 -18.95 -21.91 -11.01
C ALA A 190 -18.59 -23.15 -10.15
N ASP A 191 -18.05 -23.00 -8.93
CA ASP A 191 -17.70 -24.13 -8.06
C ASP A 191 -18.85 -24.49 -7.09
N MET A 192 -19.98 -23.77 -7.13
CA MET A 192 -21.13 -24.07 -6.28
C MET A 192 -21.89 -25.25 -6.88
N ASN A 193 -21.98 -26.32 -6.09
CA ASN A 193 -22.64 -27.56 -6.50
C ASN A 193 -24.04 -27.23 -7.07
N SER A 194 -24.31 -27.62 -8.31
CA SER A 194 -25.56 -27.28 -9.01
C SER A 194 -26.81 -27.86 -8.32
N GLU A 195 -26.61 -28.75 -7.36
CA GLU A 195 -27.63 -29.36 -6.50
C GLU A 195 -27.89 -28.60 -5.18
N ALA A 196 -27.09 -27.57 -4.85
CA ALA A 196 -27.29 -26.80 -3.62
C ALA A 196 -28.59 -25.96 -3.70
N PRO A 197 -29.45 -25.98 -2.67
CA PRO A 197 -30.66 -25.16 -2.65
C PRO A 197 -30.35 -23.67 -2.87
N VAL A 198 -31.13 -23.01 -3.74
CA VAL A 198 -30.94 -21.60 -4.13
C VAL A 198 -30.80 -20.67 -2.92
N GLY A 199 -31.58 -20.91 -1.86
CA GLY A 199 -31.50 -20.13 -0.61
C GLY A 199 -30.15 -20.23 0.11
N THR A 200 -29.56 -21.42 0.18
CA THR A 200 -28.23 -21.63 0.77
C THR A 200 -27.13 -20.99 -0.09
N THR A 201 -27.27 -21.10 -1.41
CA THR A 201 -26.37 -20.45 -2.38
C THR A 201 -26.38 -18.94 -2.24
N LEU A 202 -27.57 -18.31 -2.16
CA LEU A 202 -27.73 -16.88 -1.94
C LEU A 202 -27.18 -16.44 -0.57
N ALA A 203 -27.41 -17.21 0.50
CA ALA A 203 -26.88 -16.88 1.82
C ALA A 203 -25.34 -16.93 1.87
N ILE A 204 -24.72 -17.88 1.17
CA ILE A 204 -23.25 -17.94 1.04
C ILE A 204 -22.73 -16.73 0.27
N LEU A 205 -23.37 -16.38 -0.85
CA LEU A 205 -23.03 -15.21 -1.66
C LEU A 205 -23.14 -13.90 -0.87
N GLU A 206 -24.25 -13.71 -0.15
CA GLU A 206 -24.48 -12.51 0.66
C GLU A 206 -23.42 -12.36 1.76
N ARG A 207 -23.08 -13.46 2.45
CA ARG A 207 -22.05 -13.45 3.48
C ARG A 207 -20.67 -13.09 2.92
N GLN A 208 -20.32 -13.56 1.73
CA GLN A 208 -19.05 -13.27 1.08
C GLN A 208 -18.97 -11.82 0.59
N MET A 209 -20.06 -11.30 -0.01
CA MET A 209 -20.10 -9.93 -0.53
C MET A 209 -20.14 -8.87 0.58
N LYS A 210 -20.62 -9.19 1.78
CA LYS A 210 -20.78 -8.22 2.88
C LYS A 210 -19.51 -7.41 3.18
N VAL A 211 -18.33 -8.02 3.11
CA VAL A 211 -17.06 -7.33 3.33
C VAL A 211 -16.76 -6.35 2.19
N MET A 212 -16.89 -6.80 0.93
CA MET A 212 -16.64 -5.96 -0.25
C MET A 212 -17.65 -4.82 -0.36
N SER A 213 -18.93 -5.08 -0.14
CA SER A 213 -19.97 -4.05 -0.17
C SER A 213 -19.74 -3.00 0.91
N ALA A 214 -19.26 -3.40 2.10
CA ALA A 214 -18.91 -2.45 3.15
C ALA A 214 -17.70 -1.56 2.78
N VAL A 215 -16.68 -2.13 2.14
CA VAL A 215 -15.53 -1.38 1.64
C VAL A 215 -15.96 -0.42 0.53
N GLN A 216 -16.73 -0.90 -0.46
CA GLN A 216 -17.23 -0.08 -1.56
C GLN A 216 -18.12 1.06 -1.07
N ALA A 217 -19.05 0.78 -0.16
CA ALA A 217 -19.91 1.81 0.44
C ALA A 217 -19.08 2.89 1.15
N ARG A 218 -17.99 2.51 1.82
CA ARG A 218 -17.08 3.46 2.49
C ARG A 218 -16.31 4.30 1.48
N MET A 219 -15.74 3.69 0.45
CA MET A 219 -15.07 4.40 -0.64
C MET A 219 -16.02 5.36 -1.35
N HIS A 220 -17.25 4.93 -1.62
CA HIS A 220 -18.29 5.76 -2.21
C HIS A 220 -18.70 6.93 -1.30
N ALA A 221 -18.78 6.71 0.01
CA ALA A 221 -19.05 7.78 0.97
C ALA A 221 -17.90 8.81 1.03
N SER A 222 -16.63 8.36 0.97
CA SER A 222 -15.48 9.26 0.84
C SER A 222 -15.53 10.02 -0.48
N MET A 223 -15.80 9.35 -1.61
CA MET A 223 -15.95 9.98 -2.92
C MET A 223 -17.05 11.03 -2.95
N ARG A 224 -18.19 10.78 -2.31
CA ARG A 224 -19.25 11.79 -2.16
C ARG A 224 -18.74 13.06 -1.47
N LYS A 225 -17.92 12.93 -0.43
CA LYS A 225 -17.33 14.08 0.27
C LYS A 225 -16.35 14.84 -0.61
N GLU A 226 -15.53 14.12 -1.37
CA GLU A 226 -14.58 14.74 -2.31
C GLU A 226 -15.30 15.51 -3.40
N LEU A 227 -16.30 14.90 -4.04
CA LEU A 227 -17.09 15.55 -5.08
C LEU A 227 -17.80 16.80 -4.55
N ARG A 228 -18.26 16.81 -3.30
CA ARG A 228 -18.85 18.00 -2.68
C ARG A 228 -17.83 19.13 -2.50
N ILE A 229 -16.62 18.81 -2.04
CA ILE A 229 -15.54 19.80 -1.92
C ILE A 229 -15.19 20.36 -3.30
N LEU A 230 -15.06 19.48 -4.31
CA LEU A 230 -14.79 19.91 -5.69
C LEU A 230 -15.92 20.78 -6.25
N SER A 231 -17.18 20.41 -6.02
CA SER A 231 -18.35 21.22 -6.40
C SER A 231 -18.26 22.63 -5.81
N GLY A 232 -17.96 22.75 -4.52
CA GLY A 232 -17.78 24.05 -3.86
C GLY A 232 -16.60 24.86 -4.43
N ILE A 233 -15.49 24.21 -4.77
CA ILE A 233 -14.35 24.90 -5.40
C ILE A 233 -14.71 25.40 -6.80
N VAL A 234 -15.43 24.61 -7.58
CA VAL A 234 -15.87 25.01 -8.93
C VAL A 234 -16.94 26.10 -8.85
N HIS A 235 -17.85 26.05 -7.87
CA HIS A 235 -18.78 27.14 -7.59
C HIS A 235 -18.03 28.45 -7.28
N ASP A 236 -17.07 28.41 -6.34
CA ASP A 236 -16.39 29.61 -5.85
C ASP A 236 -15.36 30.19 -6.85
N PHE A 237 -14.67 29.34 -7.62
CA PHE A 237 -13.53 29.72 -8.46
C PHE A 237 -13.64 29.28 -9.93
N GLY A 238 -14.75 28.68 -10.33
CA GLY A 238 -14.98 28.23 -11.69
C GLY A 238 -15.09 29.38 -12.69
N PRO A 239 -14.74 29.14 -13.97
CA PRO A 239 -14.86 30.15 -15.01
C PRO A 239 -16.34 30.43 -15.31
N THR A 240 -16.71 31.71 -15.38
CA THR A 240 -18.06 32.14 -15.76
C THR A 240 -18.37 31.86 -17.24
N GLU A 241 -17.34 31.91 -18.10
CA GLU A 241 -17.41 31.57 -19.53
C GLU A 241 -16.26 30.60 -19.88
N TYR A 242 -16.55 29.56 -20.66
CA TYR A 242 -15.52 28.64 -21.16
C TYR A 242 -14.93 29.16 -22.48
N PRO A 243 -13.61 29.04 -22.70
CA PRO A 243 -12.95 29.54 -23.91
C PRO A 243 -13.22 28.70 -25.18
N TYR A 244 -14.15 27.76 -25.13
CA TYR A 244 -14.52 26.87 -26.23
C TYR A 244 -16.03 26.64 -26.25
N GLU A 245 -16.59 26.43 -27.44
CA GLU A 245 -18.01 26.16 -27.60
C GLU A 245 -18.38 24.80 -26.99
N LEU A 246 -19.37 24.81 -26.09
CA LEU A 246 -19.95 23.62 -25.49
C LEU A 246 -21.16 23.18 -26.30
N VAL A 247 -21.22 21.88 -26.64
CA VAL A 247 -22.30 21.29 -27.45
C VAL A 247 -23.63 21.23 -26.69
N ASP A 248 -23.58 21.11 -25.36
CA ASP A 248 -24.74 20.89 -24.47
C ASP A 248 -25.06 22.09 -23.55
N GLY A 249 -24.50 23.28 -23.83
CA GLY A 249 -24.66 24.50 -23.02
C GLY A 249 -23.50 24.78 -22.06
N GLU A 250 -23.44 26.01 -21.53
CA GLU A 250 -22.41 26.42 -20.57
C GLU A 250 -22.75 25.92 -19.16
N VAL A 251 -21.81 25.22 -18.52
CA VAL A 251 -21.95 24.80 -17.12
C VAL A 251 -21.59 26.00 -16.24
N THR A 252 -22.58 26.61 -15.61
CA THR A 252 -22.41 27.86 -14.86
C THR A 252 -22.28 27.61 -13.36
N GLN A 253 -21.96 28.65 -12.59
CA GLN A 253 -21.94 28.56 -11.11
C GLN A 253 -23.28 28.07 -10.54
N GLU A 254 -24.40 28.39 -11.18
CA GLU A 254 -25.74 27.99 -10.74
C GLU A 254 -25.97 26.47 -10.80
N ASP A 255 -25.21 25.75 -11.63
CA ASP A 255 -25.30 24.28 -11.75
C ASP A 255 -24.60 23.54 -10.59
N PHE A 256 -23.80 24.25 -9.81
CA PHE A 256 -23.08 23.74 -8.64
C PHE A 256 -23.68 24.21 -7.30
N ASP A 257 -24.84 24.88 -7.34
CA ASP A 257 -25.66 25.11 -6.14
C ASP A 257 -26.14 23.75 -5.61
N ASP A 258 -26.19 23.59 -4.29
CA ASP A 258 -26.19 22.34 -3.51
C ASP A 258 -27.51 21.50 -3.64
N ARG A 259 -28.17 21.51 -4.81
CA ARG A 259 -29.43 20.84 -5.16
C ARG A 259 -29.28 19.39 -5.60
#